data_AF-A0A5E4LHQ4-F1
#
_entry.id   AF-A0A5E4LHQ4-F1
#
_cell.length_a   1.000
_cell.length_b   1.000
_cell.length_c   1.000
_cell.angle_alpha   90.00
_cell.angle_beta   90.00
_cell.angle_gamma   90.00
#
_symmetry.space_group_name_H-M   'P 1'
#
loop_
_entity.id
_entity.type
_entity.pdbx_description
1 polymer ?
#
loop_
_entity_poly.entity_id
_entity_poly.type
_entity_poly.pdbx_seq_one_letter_code
_entity_poly.pdbx_strand_id
1 'polypeptide(L)'
;MAIEKAKADDKLKEKKEDFLQKIEKPSQKSGGPPFYLIVMLVVLGVLIGVAAMMSLGPKTPSVPISPDLNTGINDTAYRVVPVTMVYSPDCVGCRQTNSIETLFKTRQVNYSLAKVDANSGEGKALISKYGITRVPTAIIDAGKMAFYPTTMAQFDEAARQGYLSFRKLKGEYVVPEYATENVFYPSYFLDKVTGICTGSKPNVVQFDDFYSPAFTKDRRDMYNFTKDFNSEVEIRFSYTQTQYSQDNNSALGNLMLMCASQQGKYLEMEHAMAGIYCNNPFKGDPTILTDVEIDGCWTLSDHYGKPLSQFELDVAAQRAGLDVNAFKECYANREVLYNNAAQSAKDLDIGRTGIFLIDCRETAMISGLKGALCKMDTGIKACSKPAIDANAGSAAADSNA
;
A
#
# COMPACT_ATOMS: atom_id res chain seq x y z
N MET A 1 -53.26 -29.77 3.95
CA MET A 1 -52.04 -29.45 3.14
C MET A 1 -52.16 -29.83 1.66
N ALA A 2 -52.68 -31.01 1.27
CA ALA A 2 -52.80 -31.37 -0.17
C ALA A 2 -53.78 -30.48 -0.96
N ILE A 3 -54.88 -30.03 -0.34
CA ILE A 3 -55.92 -29.22 -1.01
C ILE A 3 -55.50 -27.75 -1.19
N GLU A 4 -54.62 -27.22 -0.35
CA GLU A 4 -54.11 -25.85 -0.50
C GLU A 4 -53.06 -25.73 -1.62
N LYS A 5 -52.27 -26.79 -1.84
CA LYS A 5 -51.27 -26.80 -2.91
C LYS A 5 -51.91 -26.77 -4.30
N ALA A 6 -53.02 -27.48 -4.48
CA ALA A 6 -53.78 -27.47 -5.74
C ALA A 6 -54.36 -26.09 -6.08
N LYS A 7 -54.81 -25.31 -5.08
CA LYS A 7 -55.34 -23.96 -5.30
C LYS A 7 -54.26 -22.93 -5.64
N ALA A 8 -53.01 -23.16 -5.21
CA ALA A 8 -51.88 -22.30 -5.56
C ALA A 8 -51.43 -22.51 -7.02
N ASP A 9 -51.48 -23.76 -7.51
CA ASP A 9 -51.06 -24.10 -8.87
C ASP A 9 -52.03 -23.57 -9.93
N ASP A 10 -53.35 -23.56 -9.65
CA ASP A 10 -54.35 -22.98 -10.58
C ASP A 10 -54.22 -21.46 -10.69
N LYS A 11 -53.96 -20.75 -9.58
CA LYS A 11 -53.70 -19.30 -9.61
C LYS A 11 -52.42 -18.93 -10.38
N LEU A 12 -51.45 -19.84 -10.42
CA LEU A 12 -50.21 -19.62 -11.17
C LEU A 12 -50.42 -19.79 -12.68
N LYS A 13 -51.28 -20.74 -13.10
CA LYS A 13 -51.66 -20.91 -14.51
C LYS A 13 -52.43 -19.71 -15.05
N GLU A 14 -53.42 -19.21 -14.32
CA GLU A 14 -54.24 -18.07 -14.76
C GLU A 14 -53.40 -16.80 -14.95
N LYS A 15 -52.45 -16.53 -14.04
CA LYS A 15 -51.50 -15.41 -14.18
C LYS A 15 -50.54 -15.57 -15.36
N LYS A 16 -50.18 -16.80 -15.73
CA LYS A 16 -49.28 -17.07 -16.85
C LYS A 16 -49.98 -16.79 -18.19
N GLU A 17 -51.26 -17.11 -18.31
CA GLU A 17 -52.04 -16.83 -19.52
C GLU A 17 -52.33 -15.33 -19.69
N ASP A 18 -52.64 -14.60 -18.61
CA ASP A 18 -52.82 -13.14 -18.64
C ASP A 18 -51.51 -12.39 -18.99
N PHE A 19 -50.36 -12.94 -18.55
CA PHE A 19 -49.06 -12.40 -18.92
C PHE A 19 -48.74 -12.61 -20.41
N LEU A 20 -49.08 -13.78 -20.96
CA LEU A 20 -48.84 -14.09 -22.37
C LEU A 20 -49.74 -13.26 -23.31
N GLN A 21 -50.99 -13.00 -22.94
CA GLN A 21 -51.88 -12.14 -23.75
C GLN A 21 -51.47 -10.67 -23.79
N LYS A 22 -50.74 -10.18 -22.78
CA LYS A 22 -50.20 -8.80 -22.81
C LYS A 22 -49.04 -8.60 -23.79
N ILE A 23 -48.40 -9.68 -24.26
CA ILE A 23 -47.23 -9.61 -25.15
C ILE A 23 -47.65 -9.45 -26.62
N GLU A 24 -48.89 -9.79 -27.00
CA GLU A 24 -49.36 -9.78 -28.40
C GLU A 24 -50.11 -8.51 -28.86
N LYS A 25 -49.79 -7.33 -28.33
CA LYS A 25 -50.26 -6.08 -28.97
C LYS A 25 -49.22 -5.56 -29.97
N PRO A 26 -49.47 -5.66 -31.29
CA PRO A 26 -48.55 -5.11 -32.30
C PRO A 26 -48.53 -3.58 -32.19
N SER A 27 -47.40 -3.06 -31.72
CA SER A 27 -47.10 -1.64 -31.63
C SER A 27 -47.15 -1.01 -33.02
N GLN A 28 -48.02 -0.02 -33.20
CA GLN A 28 -48.06 0.85 -34.39
C GLN A 28 -46.67 1.46 -34.64
N LYS A 29 -46.20 1.33 -35.88
CA LYS A 29 -44.92 1.86 -36.37
C LYS A 29 -44.89 3.39 -36.30
N SER A 30 -44.27 3.94 -35.27
CA SER A 30 -43.66 5.27 -35.34
C SER A 30 -42.28 5.11 -35.97
N GLY A 31 -42.04 5.75 -37.12
CA GLY A 31 -40.81 5.64 -37.92
C GLY A 31 -39.54 6.24 -37.32
N GLY A 32 -39.32 6.06 -36.02
CA GLY A 32 -38.05 6.36 -35.35
C GLY A 32 -37.16 5.12 -35.27
N PRO A 33 -35.83 5.29 -35.16
CA PRO A 33 -34.94 4.18 -34.84
C PRO A 33 -35.41 3.54 -33.51
N PRO A 34 -35.44 2.21 -33.44
CA PRO A 34 -35.82 1.49 -32.23
C PRO A 34 -35.07 2.02 -31.00
N PHE A 35 -35.77 2.25 -29.89
CA PHE A 35 -35.18 2.80 -28.66
C PHE A 35 -33.94 2.01 -28.19
N TYR A 36 -33.91 0.69 -28.40
CA TYR A 36 -32.76 -0.15 -28.05
C TYR A 36 -31.48 0.20 -28.84
N LEU A 37 -31.59 0.70 -30.08
CA LEU A 37 -30.44 1.15 -30.86
C LEU A 37 -29.83 2.42 -30.28
N ILE A 38 -30.66 3.34 -29.77
CA ILE A 38 -30.19 4.56 -29.09
C ILE A 38 -29.46 4.18 -27.80
N VAL A 39 -30.02 3.27 -27.00
CA VAL A 39 -29.38 2.78 -25.77
C VAL A 39 -28.05 2.08 -26.07
N MET A 40 -27.98 1.23 -27.10
CA MET A 40 -26.72 0.58 -27.50
C MET A 40 -25.64 1.58 -27.92
N LEU A 41 -26.00 2.64 -28.67
CA LEU A 41 -25.04 3.66 -29.09
C LEU A 41 -24.50 4.48 -27.91
N VAL A 42 -25.34 4.76 -26.90
CA VAL A 42 -24.90 5.44 -25.67
C VAL A 42 -23.94 4.55 -24.88
N VAL A 43 -24.26 3.26 -24.69
CA VAL A 43 -23.38 2.31 -23.99
C VAL A 43 -22.05 2.17 -24.74
N LEU A 44 -22.08 2.04 -26.07
CA LEU A 44 -20.88 1.98 -26.89
C LEU A 44 -20.03 3.25 -26.78
N GLY A 45 -20.65 4.43 -26.79
CA GLY A 45 -19.97 5.72 -26.60
C GLY A 45 -19.30 5.84 -25.24
N VAL A 46 -19.95 5.39 -24.17
CA VAL A 46 -19.36 5.34 -22.81
C VAL A 46 -18.18 4.38 -22.76
N LEU A 47 -18.31 3.17 -23.32
CA LEU A 47 -17.23 2.18 -23.35
C LEU A 47 -16.01 2.68 -24.13
N ILE A 48 -16.22 3.31 -25.30
CA ILE A 48 -15.14 3.93 -26.09
C ILE A 48 -14.50 5.07 -25.29
N GLY A 49 -15.29 5.91 -24.63
CA GLY A 49 -14.79 7.00 -23.79
C GLY A 49 -13.91 6.52 -22.62
N VAL A 50 -14.34 5.46 -21.93
CA VAL A 50 -13.57 4.84 -20.83
C VAL A 50 -12.28 4.19 -21.36
N ALA A 51 -12.36 3.43 -22.45
CA ALA A 51 -11.18 2.82 -23.07
C ALA A 51 -10.17 3.87 -23.57
N ALA A 52 -10.65 4.99 -24.12
CA ALA A 52 -9.83 6.13 -24.50
C ALA A 52 -9.19 6.80 -23.29
N MET A 53 -9.91 7.02 -22.18
CA MET A 53 -9.31 7.54 -20.94
C MET A 53 -8.25 6.61 -20.36
N MET A 54 -8.42 5.29 -20.46
CA MET A 54 -7.41 4.33 -19.99
C MET A 54 -6.18 4.29 -20.91
N SER A 55 -6.38 4.44 -22.22
CA SER A 55 -5.29 4.40 -23.21
C SER A 55 -4.55 5.73 -23.35
N LEU A 56 -5.25 6.84 -23.11
CA LEU A 56 -4.75 8.23 -23.21
C LEU A 56 -4.53 8.88 -21.84
N GLY A 57 -4.78 8.16 -20.76
CA GLY A 57 -4.38 8.57 -19.42
C GLY A 57 -2.89 8.94 -19.47
N PRO A 58 -2.46 9.98 -18.74
CA PRO A 58 -1.07 10.39 -18.77
C PRO A 58 -0.23 9.20 -18.34
N LYS A 59 0.38 8.50 -19.31
CA LYS A 59 1.50 7.63 -19.03
C LYS A 59 2.47 8.54 -18.32
N THR A 60 2.75 8.28 -17.04
CA THR A 60 3.88 8.91 -16.36
C THR A 60 5.04 8.72 -17.33
N PRO A 61 5.53 9.79 -17.98
CA PRO A 61 6.50 9.62 -19.05
C PRO A 61 7.67 8.93 -18.38
N SER A 62 7.94 7.68 -18.80
CA SER A 62 9.12 6.95 -18.33
C SER A 62 10.29 7.80 -18.79
N VAL A 63 10.82 8.62 -17.88
CA VAL A 63 11.82 9.61 -18.27
C VAL A 63 13.02 8.81 -18.74
N PRO A 64 13.37 8.87 -20.04
CA PRO A 64 14.50 8.11 -20.53
C PRO A 64 15.70 8.45 -19.66
N ILE A 65 16.32 7.40 -19.12
CA ILE A 65 17.52 7.52 -18.29
C ILE A 65 18.66 7.89 -19.24
N SER A 66 18.71 9.17 -19.61
CA SER A 66 19.82 9.74 -20.35
C SER A 66 20.81 10.31 -19.34
N PRO A 67 22.12 10.05 -19.49
CA PRO A 67 23.13 10.75 -18.71
C PRO A 67 22.93 12.26 -18.80
N ASP A 68 22.94 12.95 -17.66
CA ASP A 68 22.80 14.41 -17.60
C ASP A 68 24.19 15.04 -17.83
N LEU A 69 24.73 14.81 -19.03
CA LEU A 69 26.08 15.25 -19.36
C LEU A 69 26.07 16.71 -19.76
N ASN A 70 26.61 17.56 -18.89
CA ASN A 70 26.97 18.91 -19.30
C ASN A 70 28.17 18.83 -20.26
N THR A 71 28.00 19.22 -21.53
CA THR A 71 29.10 19.24 -22.50
C THR A 71 29.82 20.60 -22.57
N GLY A 72 29.32 21.62 -21.86
CA GLY A 72 29.76 23.02 -22.06
C GLY A 72 30.90 23.54 -21.18
N ILE A 73 31.23 22.91 -20.04
CA ILE A 73 32.18 23.48 -19.05
C ILE A 73 33.29 22.49 -18.70
N ASN A 74 34.51 22.67 -19.19
CA ASN A 74 35.61 21.70 -18.99
C ASN A 74 36.17 21.60 -17.56
N ASP A 75 35.76 22.48 -16.64
CA ASP A 75 36.23 22.43 -15.26
C ASP A 75 35.39 21.45 -14.42
N THR A 76 36.02 20.34 -14.03
CA THR A 76 35.41 19.27 -13.24
C THR A 76 35.09 19.67 -11.81
N ALA A 77 35.80 20.65 -11.24
CA ALA A 77 35.55 21.11 -9.86
C ALA A 77 34.21 21.84 -9.72
N TYR A 78 33.74 22.50 -10.80
CA TYR A 78 32.43 23.18 -10.79
C TYR A 78 31.25 22.22 -10.96
N ARG A 79 31.51 20.98 -11.41
CA ARG A 79 30.49 19.96 -11.68
C ARG A 79 30.20 19.06 -10.48
N VAL A 80 30.92 19.19 -9.37
CA VAL A 80 30.64 18.38 -8.17
C VAL A 80 29.50 19.04 -7.40
N VAL A 81 28.37 18.33 -7.28
CA VAL A 81 27.21 18.74 -6.48
C VAL A 81 27.44 18.33 -5.01
N PRO A 82 27.53 19.28 -4.07
CA PRO A 82 27.58 18.96 -2.65
C PRO A 82 26.25 18.38 -2.17
N VAL A 83 26.31 17.24 -1.51
CA VAL A 83 25.18 16.56 -0.87
C VAL A 83 25.53 16.37 0.61
N THR A 84 24.68 16.89 1.50
CA THR A 84 24.75 16.59 2.93
C THR A 84 23.59 15.68 3.29
N MET A 85 23.88 14.45 3.70
CA MET A 85 22.88 13.50 4.16
C MET A 85 22.79 13.52 5.68
N VAL A 86 21.64 13.95 6.20
CA VAL A 86 21.30 13.80 7.61
C VAL A 86 20.76 12.39 7.83
N TYR A 87 21.36 11.63 8.74
CA TYR A 87 20.99 10.23 9.05
C TYR A 87 20.88 10.02 10.56
N SER A 88 20.30 8.91 11.01
CA SER A 88 20.34 8.50 12.43
C SER A 88 20.92 7.09 12.55
N PRO A 89 21.87 6.83 13.47
CA PRO A 89 22.33 5.47 13.76
C PRO A 89 21.24 4.60 14.40
N ASP A 90 20.20 5.21 14.96
CA ASP A 90 19.07 4.51 15.56
C ASP A 90 18.19 3.84 14.50
N CYS A 91 18.15 4.40 13.29
CA CYS A 91 17.42 3.77 12.20
C CYS A 91 18.12 2.50 11.73
N VAL A 92 17.43 1.37 11.78
CA VAL A 92 18.00 0.05 11.50
C VAL A 92 17.99 -0.23 10.01
N GLY A 93 16.85 0.02 9.38
CA GLY A 93 16.63 -0.19 7.97
C GLY A 93 17.17 0.94 7.08
N CYS A 94 17.42 2.13 7.65
CA CYS A 94 17.96 3.25 6.89
C CYS A 94 19.39 2.92 6.47
N ARG A 95 19.56 2.60 5.19
CA ARG A 95 20.88 2.36 4.62
C ARG A 95 21.72 3.63 4.76
N GLN A 96 23.03 3.44 4.81
CA GLN A 96 24.01 4.51 4.67
C GLN A 96 24.05 5.14 3.26
N THR A 97 23.18 4.69 2.35
CA THR A 97 23.03 5.15 0.98
C THR A 97 21.57 5.45 0.72
N ASN A 98 21.26 6.56 0.07
CA ASN A 98 19.88 7.01 -0.19
C ASN A 98 19.47 6.90 -1.68
N SER A 99 18.19 7.11 -1.97
CA SER A 99 17.67 7.17 -3.36
C SER A 99 18.38 8.23 -4.22
N ILE A 100 18.81 9.34 -3.63
CA ILE A 100 19.52 10.43 -4.33
C ILE A 100 20.88 9.98 -4.86
N GLU A 101 21.66 9.23 -4.08
CA GLU A 101 22.94 8.69 -4.55
C GLU A 101 22.74 7.73 -5.73
N THR A 102 21.73 6.87 -5.66
CA THR A 102 21.35 5.98 -6.76
C THR A 102 21.00 6.81 -7.99
N LEU A 103 20.14 7.82 -7.85
CA LEU A 103 19.74 8.70 -8.94
C LEU A 103 20.95 9.41 -9.57
N PHE A 104 21.84 9.97 -8.75
CA PHE A 104 23.01 10.70 -9.22
C PHE A 104 23.98 9.77 -9.95
N LYS A 105 24.23 8.56 -9.44
CA LYS A 105 25.04 7.54 -10.13
C LYS A 105 24.43 7.14 -11.46
N THR A 106 23.13 6.83 -11.47
CA THR A 106 22.39 6.44 -12.67
C THR A 106 22.42 7.54 -13.75
N ARG A 107 22.46 8.81 -13.35
CA ARG A 107 22.53 9.97 -14.26
C ARG A 107 23.92 10.50 -14.53
N GLN A 108 24.95 9.90 -13.94
CA GLN A 108 26.33 10.37 -14.03
C GLN A 108 26.50 11.82 -13.55
N VAL A 109 25.71 12.21 -12.54
CA VAL A 109 25.89 13.47 -11.80
C VAL A 109 27.06 13.29 -10.85
N ASN A 110 28.08 14.13 -10.97
CA ASN A 110 29.21 14.10 -10.05
C ASN A 110 28.81 14.77 -8.74
N TYR A 111 29.06 14.11 -7.61
CA TYR A 111 28.67 14.63 -6.31
C TYR A 111 29.71 14.33 -5.23
N SER A 112 29.71 15.14 -4.18
CA SER A 112 30.39 14.85 -2.92
C SER A 112 29.35 14.62 -1.83
N LEU A 113 29.59 13.64 -0.96
CA LEU A 113 28.67 13.26 0.09
C LEU A 113 29.29 13.50 1.47
N ALA A 114 28.66 14.37 2.26
CA ALA A 114 28.90 14.49 3.68
C ALA A 114 27.76 13.79 4.44
N LYS A 115 28.08 13.01 5.47
CA LYS A 115 27.09 12.37 6.35
C LYS A 115 27.10 13.06 7.70
N VAL A 116 25.92 13.48 8.16
CA VAL A 116 25.74 14.17 9.44
C VAL A 116 24.75 13.40 10.29
N ASP A 117 25.18 12.98 11.48
CA ASP A 117 24.29 12.34 12.45
C ASP A 117 23.26 13.35 12.96
N ALA A 118 21.99 13.02 12.87
CA ALA A 118 20.84 13.79 13.36
C ALA A 118 20.97 14.18 14.83
N ASN A 119 21.64 13.35 15.64
CA ASN A 119 21.83 13.60 17.06
C ASN A 119 23.03 14.52 17.37
N SER A 120 23.91 14.76 16.40
CA SER A 120 25.06 15.67 16.54
C SER A 120 24.63 17.14 16.62
N GLY A 121 25.53 18.02 17.09
CA GLY A 121 25.26 19.46 17.13
C GLY A 121 24.99 20.05 15.75
N GLU A 122 25.75 19.63 14.74
CA GLU A 122 25.54 20.00 13.34
C GLU A 122 24.22 19.46 12.80
N GLY A 123 23.90 18.18 13.04
CA GLY A 123 22.66 17.56 12.60
C GLY A 123 21.41 18.26 13.16
N LYS A 124 21.41 18.57 14.46
CA LYS A 124 20.33 19.35 15.11
C LYS A 124 20.19 20.74 14.51
N ALA A 125 21.29 21.39 14.17
CA ALA A 125 21.25 22.70 13.49
C ALA A 125 20.64 22.59 12.08
N LEU A 126 21.00 21.57 11.30
CA LEU A 126 20.39 21.31 9.99
C LEU A 126 18.90 20.98 10.12
N ILE A 127 18.52 20.09 11.05
CA ILE A 127 17.13 19.74 11.34
C ILE A 127 16.30 20.98 11.63
N SER A 128 16.79 21.85 12.53
CA SER A 128 16.12 23.10 12.87
C SER A 128 16.08 24.08 11.69
N LYS A 129 17.17 24.21 10.92
CA LYS A 129 17.28 25.12 9.77
C LYS A 129 16.28 24.81 8.66
N TYR A 130 16.02 23.52 8.39
CA TYR A 130 15.19 23.08 7.26
C TYR A 130 13.85 22.45 7.66
N GLY A 131 13.57 22.26 8.95
CA GLY A 131 12.36 21.57 9.41
C GLY A 131 12.33 20.11 8.95
N ILE A 132 13.44 19.40 9.16
CA ILE A 132 13.55 17.96 8.85
C ILE A 132 12.83 17.18 9.95
N THR A 133 11.84 16.38 9.58
CA THR A 133 11.06 15.56 10.53
C THR A 133 11.45 14.09 10.50
N ARG A 134 12.23 13.67 9.49
CA ARG A 134 12.62 12.27 9.29
C ARG A 134 13.98 12.15 8.58
N VAL A 135 14.61 10.99 8.73
CA VAL A 135 15.90 10.65 8.14
C VAL A 135 15.85 9.27 7.47
N PRO A 136 16.67 9.00 6.44
CA PRO A 136 17.65 9.91 5.87
C PRO A 136 16.99 11.06 5.11
N THR A 137 17.64 12.23 5.12
CA THR A 137 17.25 13.40 4.33
C THR A 137 18.49 14.00 3.69
N ALA A 138 18.47 14.20 2.37
CA ALA A 138 19.54 14.83 1.61
C ALA A 138 19.29 16.33 1.48
N ILE A 139 20.35 17.12 1.69
CA ILE A 139 20.40 18.57 1.44
C ILE A 139 21.37 18.78 0.28
N ILE A 140 20.88 19.37 -0.80
CA ILE A 140 21.58 19.41 -2.09
C ILE A 140 21.66 20.86 -2.56
N ASP A 141 22.86 21.32 -2.91
CA ASP A 141 23.08 22.68 -3.42
C ASP A 141 22.38 22.88 -4.79
N ALA A 142 21.35 23.73 -4.84
CA ALA A 142 20.60 23.94 -6.08
C ALA A 142 21.38 24.76 -7.12
N GLY A 143 22.33 25.61 -6.68
CA GLY A 143 23.18 26.38 -7.58
C GLY A 143 24.13 25.47 -8.36
N LYS A 144 24.66 24.43 -7.71
CA LYS A 144 25.48 23.39 -8.37
C LYS A 144 24.65 22.44 -9.23
N MET A 145 23.39 22.18 -8.85
CA MET A 145 22.47 21.42 -9.70
C MET A 145 22.17 22.10 -11.04
N ALA A 146 22.37 23.41 -11.19
CA ALA A 146 22.17 24.11 -12.47
C ALA A 146 23.09 23.62 -13.60
N PHE A 147 24.19 22.92 -13.27
CA PHE A 147 25.02 22.25 -14.26
C PHE A 147 24.41 20.96 -14.80
N TYR A 148 23.30 20.49 -14.24
CA TYR A 148 22.59 19.26 -14.56
C TYR A 148 21.12 19.60 -14.87
N PRO A 149 20.83 20.25 -16.01
CA PRO A 149 19.55 20.89 -16.27
C PRO A 149 18.38 19.89 -16.26
N THR A 150 18.59 18.65 -16.71
CA THR A 150 17.54 17.62 -16.72
C THR A 150 17.16 17.22 -15.30
N THR A 151 18.16 17.01 -14.44
CA THR A 151 17.97 16.62 -13.05
C THR A 151 17.46 17.78 -12.21
N MET A 152 17.96 19.00 -12.46
CA MET A 152 17.44 20.22 -11.83
C MET A 152 15.96 20.45 -12.17
N ALA A 153 15.57 20.32 -13.44
CA ALA A 153 14.18 20.51 -13.85
C ALA A 153 13.23 19.53 -13.15
N GLN A 154 13.66 18.29 -12.93
CA GLN A 154 12.87 17.31 -12.19
C GLN A 154 12.82 17.58 -10.69
N PHE A 155 13.89 18.09 -10.10
CA PHE A 155 13.91 18.49 -8.70
C PHE A 155 13.00 19.70 -8.48
N ASP A 156 13.05 20.67 -9.39
CA ASP A 156 12.14 21.82 -9.38
C ASP A 156 10.69 21.37 -9.54
N GLU A 157 10.42 20.38 -10.40
CA GLU A 157 9.09 19.81 -10.56
C GLU A 157 8.61 19.07 -9.31
N ALA A 158 9.43 18.20 -8.73
CA ALA A 158 9.11 17.49 -7.49
C ALA A 158 8.84 18.45 -6.33
N ALA A 159 9.65 19.50 -6.20
CA ALA A 159 9.44 20.57 -5.22
C ALA A 159 8.11 21.30 -5.43
N ARG A 160 7.78 21.62 -6.68
CA ARG A 160 6.56 22.36 -7.06
C ARG A 160 5.30 21.54 -6.80
N GLN A 161 5.36 20.24 -7.05
CA GLN A 161 4.25 19.31 -6.77
C GLN A 161 4.09 19.04 -5.26
N GLY A 162 5.04 19.48 -4.42
CA GLY A 162 5.08 19.11 -3.01
C GLY A 162 5.19 17.60 -2.81
N TYR A 163 5.76 16.90 -3.79
CA TYR A 163 5.90 15.46 -3.77
C TYR A 163 6.77 15.07 -2.57
N LEU A 164 6.22 14.29 -1.65
CA LEU A 164 6.97 13.63 -0.59
C LEU A 164 7.75 14.52 0.38
N SER A 165 7.21 15.72 0.67
CA SER A 165 7.90 16.74 1.48
C SER A 165 9.22 17.25 0.88
N PHE A 166 9.46 17.00 -0.42
CA PHE A 166 10.53 17.59 -1.21
C PHE A 166 10.34 19.10 -1.28
N ARG A 167 11.35 19.87 -0.87
CA ARG A 167 11.25 21.33 -0.78
C ARG A 167 12.52 22.00 -1.29
N LYS A 168 12.37 23.14 -1.94
CA LYS A 168 13.48 24.04 -2.27
C LYS A 168 13.51 25.18 -1.26
N LEU A 169 14.49 25.19 -0.37
CA LEU A 169 14.61 26.16 0.72
C LEU A 169 15.97 26.86 0.65
N LYS A 170 15.97 28.19 0.56
CA LYS A 170 17.18 29.03 0.61
C LYS A 170 18.28 28.62 -0.38
N GLY A 171 17.91 28.16 -1.58
CA GLY A 171 18.87 27.74 -2.61
C GLY A 171 19.36 26.30 -2.47
N GLU A 172 18.75 25.49 -1.61
CA GLU A 172 19.05 24.08 -1.44
C GLU A 172 17.78 23.24 -1.63
N TYR A 173 17.92 22.04 -2.17
CA TYR A 173 16.86 21.04 -2.15
C TYR A 173 16.97 20.22 -0.87
N VAL A 174 15.86 20.08 -0.16
CA VAL A 174 15.71 19.24 1.02
C VAL A 174 14.84 18.06 0.62
N VAL A 175 15.46 16.90 0.53
CA VAL A 175 14.89 15.71 -0.07
C VAL A 175 14.87 14.59 0.95
N PRO A 176 13.73 14.34 1.61
CA PRO A 176 13.55 13.14 2.40
C PRO A 176 13.75 11.90 1.53
N GLU A 177 14.16 10.81 2.17
CA GLU A 177 14.17 9.52 1.52
C GLU A 177 12.80 9.16 0.97
N TYR A 178 12.76 8.60 -0.24
CA TYR A 178 11.52 8.19 -0.88
C TYR A 178 11.62 6.84 -1.55
N ALA A 179 10.50 6.12 -1.58
CA ALA A 179 10.40 4.90 -2.35
C ALA A 179 10.40 5.22 -3.85
N THR A 180 11.33 4.61 -4.58
CA THR A 180 11.28 4.55 -6.05
C THR A 180 10.39 3.38 -6.47
N GLU A 181 10.02 3.31 -7.75
CA GLU A 181 9.10 2.28 -8.27
C GLU A 181 9.47 0.85 -7.85
N ASN A 182 10.77 0.54 -7.71
CA ASN A 182 11.25 -0.81 -7.42
C ASN A 182 12.02 -0.94 -6.11
N VAL A 183 12.33 0.16 -5.42
CA VAL A 183 13.17 0.12 -4.22
C VAL A 183 12.50 0.92 -3.12
N PHE A 184 12.19 0.23 -2.01
CA PHE A 184 11.80 0.86 -0.77
C PHE A 184 13.02 1.23 0.04
N TYR A 185 12.97 2.42 0.61
CA TYR A 185 13.97 2.89 1.55
C TYR A 185 13.27 3.22 2.88
N PRO A 186 13.63 2.52 3.97
CA PRO A 186 13.15 2.83 5.32
C PRO A 186 13.38 4.29 5.68
N SER A 187 12.39 4.88 6.35
CA SER A 187 12.45 6.22 6.92
C SER A 187 12.33 6.14 8.44
N TYR A 188 13.06 7.01 9.14
CA TYR A 188 13.02 7.16 10.58
C TYR A 188 12.56 8.57 10.97
N PHE A 189 11.40 8.67 11.61
CA PHE A 189 10.84 9.89 12.13
C PHE A 189 11.55 10.30 13.43
N LEU A 190 12.04 11.53 13.46
CA LEU A 190 12.78 12.10 14.58
C LEU A 190 11.87 12.26 15.81
N ASP A 191 10.62 12.65 15.55
CA ASP A 191 9.53 12.67 16.51
C ASP A 191 8.59 11.48 16.28
N LYS A 192 7.95 10.99 17.35
CA LYS A 192 6.93 9.95 17.21
C LYS A 192 5.75 10.48 16.41
N VAL A 193 5.34 9.74 15.39
CA VAL A 193 4.10 10.00 14.66
C VAL A 193 2.92 9.86 15.63
N THR A 194 2.06 10.87 15.68
CA THR A 194 0.92 10.91 16.60
C THR A 194 -0.37 10.44 15.92
N GLY A 195 -1.37 10.04 16.71
CA GLY A 195 -2.72 9.69 16.23
C GLY A 195 -2.91 8.25 15.72
N ILE A 196 -1.87 7.62 15.18
CA ILE A 196 -1.97 6.28 14.55
C ILE A 196 -1.60 5.17 15.53
N CYS A 197 -0.53 5.37 16.29
CA CYS A 197 -0.13 4.45 17.33
C CYS A 197 -0.75 4.86 18.66
N THR A 198 -1.34 3.90 19.35
CA THR A 198 -1.79 4.07 20.72
C THR A 198 -1.56 2.76 21.44
N GLY A 199 -1.41 2.78 22.77
CA GLY A 199 -1.25 1.57 23.56
C GLY A 199 0.07 1.52 24.31
N SER A 200 0.20 0.51 25.17
CA SER A 200 1.36 0.31 26.04
C SER A 200 2.41 -0.65 25.47
N LYS A 201 2.07 -1.36 24.39
CA LYS A 201 2.98 -2.28 23.67
C LYS A 201 3.62 -1.57 22.48
N PRO A 202 4.77 -2.06 21.99
CA PRO A 202 5.29 -1.65 20.69
C PRO A 202 4.21 -1.80 19.61
N ASN A 203 3.96 -0.72 18.89
CA ASN A 203 2.96 -0.66 17.83
C ASN A 203 3.59 -1.06 16.49
N VAL A 204 2.90 -1.88 15.70
CA VAL A 204 3.25 -2.18 14.31
C VAL A 204 2.03 -1.88 13.47
N VAL A 205 2.08 -0.79 12.70
CA VAL A 205 0.96 -0.38 11.84
C VAL A 205 1.29 -0.76 10.40
N GLN A 206 0.53 -1.70 9.86
CA GLN A 206 0.64 -2.15 8.50
C GLN A 206 -0.15 -1.22 7.58
N PHE A 207 0.53 -0.62 6.61
CA PHE A 207 -0.03 0.17 5.53
C PHE A 207 -0.15 -0.68 4.28
N ASP A 208 -1.37 -1.09 3.96
CA ASP A 208 -1.57 -2.09 2.92
C ASP A 208 -2.95 -2.03 2.26
N ASP A 209 -3.08 -2.90 1.27
CA ASP A 209 -4.29 -3.25 0.58
C ASP A 209 -4.38 -4.78 0.56
N PHE A 210 -5.38 -5.33 1.25
CA PHE A 210 -5.54 -6.78 1.41
C PHE A 210 -5.56 -7.54 0.08
N TYR A 211 -6.07 -6.91 -0.98
CA TYR A 211 -6.21 -7.51 -2.31
C TYR A 211 -4.99 -7.26 -3.21
N SER A 212 -3.97 -6.56 -2.73
CA SER A 212 -2.73 -6.34 -3.47
C SER A 212 -1.99 -7.66 -3.71
N PRO A 213 -1.61 -7.96 -4.97
CA PRO A 213 -0.74 -9.09 -5.29
C PRO A 213 0.57 -9.13 -4.49
N ALA A 214 1.14 -7.95 -4.21
CA ALA A 214 2.37 -7.86 -3.43
C ALA A 214 2.15 -8.36 -2.00
N PHE A 215 1.07 -7.90 -1.34
CA PHE A 215 0.74 -8.35 0.01
C PHE A 215 0.41 -9.83 0.08
N THR A 216 -0.32 -10.36 -0.92
CA THR A 216 -0.64 -11.80 -0.98
C THR A 216 0.63 -12.67 -0.96
N LYS A 217 1.71 -12.24 -1.61
CA LYS A 217 3.01 -12.94 -1.60
C LYS A 217 3.73 -12.81 -0.26
N ASP A 218 3.64 -11.64 0.36
CA ASP A 218 4.33 -11.30 1.61
C ASP A 218 3.60 -11.84 2.87
N ARG A 219 2.38 -12.36 2.72
CA ARG A 219 1.53 -12.85 3.81
C ARG A 219 2.19 -13.96 4.63
N ARG A 220 2.97 -14.86 4.01
CA ARG A 220 3.73 -15.89 4.73
C ARG A 220 4.70 -15.27 5.73
N ASP A 221 5.43 -14.24 5.32
CA ASP A 221 6.40 -13.57 6.17
C ASP A 221 5.69 -12.80 7.29
N MET A 222 4.52 -12.22 7.00
CA MET A 222 3.65 -11.62 8.02
C MET A 222 3.20 -12.64 9.06
N TYR A 223 2.81 -13.85 8.67
CA TYR A 223 2.38 -14.89 9.62
C TYR A 223 3.52 -15.45 10.45
N ASN A 224 4.70 -15.59 9.84
CA ASN A 224 5.90 -15.95 10.58
C ASN A 224 6.24 -14.88 11.62
N PHE A 225 6.11 -13.60 11.25
CA PHE A 225 6.25 -12.50 12.19
C PHE A 225 5.20 -12.57 13.31
N THR A 226 3.91 -12.69 13.00
CA THR A 226 2.86 -12.67 14.03
C THR A 226 2.96 -13.87 14.97
N LYS A 227 3.34 -15.05 14.48
CA LYS A 227 3.58 -16.25 15.30
C LYS A 227 4.61 -16.01 16.40
N ASP A 228 5.66 -15.26 16.10
CA ASP A 228 6.71 -14.94 17.06
C ASP A 228 6.36 -13.75 17.97
N PHE A 229 5.67 -12.73 17.43
CA PHE A 229 5.56 -11.41 18.08
C PHE A 229 4.18 -11.05 18.63
N ASN A 230 3.09 -11.71 18.23
CA ASN A 230 1.71 -11.27 18.50
C ASN A 230 1.40 -11.03 19.99
N SER A 231 2.00 -11.79 20.90
CA SER A 231 1.77 -11.58 22.34
C SER A 231 2.45 -10.32 22.90
N GLU A 232 3.49 -9.81 22.23
CA GLU A 232 4.39 -8.75 22.70
C GLU A 232 4.18 -7.43 21.97
N VAL A 233 3.61 -7.44 20.76
CA VAL A 233 3.33 -6.24 19.97
C VAL A 233 1.84 -6.02 19.76
N GLU A 234 1.45 -4.79 19.43
CA GLU A 234 0.11 -4.46 18.95
C GLU A 234 0.18 -4.21 17.44
N ILE A 235 -0.52 -5.05 16.67
CA ILE A 235 -0.54 -4.96 15.21
C ILE A 235 -1.84 -4.31 14.76
N ARG A 236 -1.71 -3.30 13.90
CA ARG A 236 -2.83 -2.53 13.37
C ARG A 236 -2.79 -2.49 11.85
N PHE A 237 -3.95 -2.25 11.26
CA PHE A 237 -4.11 -2.09 9.82
C PHE A 237 -4.51 -0.66 9.46
N SER A 238 -3.83 -0.09 8.48
CA SER A 238 -4.16 1.19 7.85
C SER A 238 -4.27 0.97 6.35
N TYR A 239 -5.41 1.31 5.78
CA TYR A 239 -5.64 1.11 4.36
C TYR A 239 -4.83 2.09 3.50
N THR A 240 -4.05 1.56 2.58
CA THR A 240 -3.36 2.32 1.53
C THR A 240 -4.03 2.01 0.20
N GLN A 241 -4.79 2.97 -0.34
CA GLN A 241 -5.52 2.76 -1.58
C GLN A 241 -4.57 2.49 -2.75
N THR A 242 -4.81 1.38 -3.45
CA THR A 242 -4.10 1.03 -4.69
C THR A 242 -5.06 0.93 -5.87
N GLN A 243 -4.50 0.68 -7.07
CA GLN A 243 -5.29 0.33 -8.25
C GLN A 243 -6.07 -0.99 -8.09
N TYR A 244 -5.71 -1.85 -7.14
CA TYR A 244 -6.37 -3.15 -6.92
C TYR A 244 -7.63 -3.04 -6.06
N SER A 245 -7.87 -1.89 -5.43
CA SER A 245 -9.03 -1.66 -4.55
C SER A 245 -9.85 -0.44 -4.96
N GLN A 246 -10.26 -0.39 -6.23
CA GLN A 246 -11.14 0.67 -6.72
C GLN A 246 -12.63 0.33 -6.64
N ASP A 247 -12.98 -0.94 -6.40
CA ASP A 247 -14.36 -1.36 -6.27
C ASP A 247 -14.85 -1.34 -4.81
N ASN A 248 -16.17 -1.32 -4.65
CA ASN A 248 -16.83 -1.21 -3.36
C ASN A 248 -16.52 -2.39 -2.41
N ASN A 249 -16.34 -3.60 -2.94
CA ASN A 249 -16.08 -4.77 -2.12
C ASN A 249 -14.63 -4.79 -1.62
N SER A 250 -13.69 -4.37 -2.46
CA SER A 250 -12.30 -4.21 -2.06
C SER A 250 -12.14 -3.17 -0.95
N ALA A 251 -12.82 -2.03 -1.10
CA ALA A 251 -12.88 -1.01 -0.06
C ALA A 251 -13.47 -1.60 1.22
N LEU A 252 -14.63 -2.27 1.13
CA LEU A 252 -15.30 -2.89 2.27
C LEU A 252 -14.41 -3.90 3.02
N GLY A 253 -13.68 -4.78 2.32
CA GLY A 253 -12.77 -5.73 2.95
C GLY A 253 -11.66 -5.03 3.75
N ASN A 254 -11.05 -4.00 3.17
CA ASN A 254 -10.04 -3.18 3.85
C ASN A 254 -10.62 -2.41 5.06
N LEU A 255 -11.87 -1.93 4.96
CA LEU A 255 -12.58 -1.33 6.09
C LEU A 255 -12.83 -2.33 7.22
N MET A 256 -13.24 -3.56 6.90
CA MET A 256 -13.42 -4.59 7.92
C MET A 256 -12.13 -4.87 8.69
N LEU A 257 -10.96 -4.87 8.03
CA LEU A 257 -9.67 -5.00 8.71
C LEU A 257 -9.35 -3.82 9.63
N MET A 258 -9.65 -2.58 9.20
CA MET A 258 -9.51 -1.39 10.06
C MET A 258 -10.44 -1.47 11.28
N CYS A 259 -11.70 -1.90 11.10
CA CYS A 259 -12.65 -2.09 12.19
C CYS A 259 -12.20 -3.21 13.14
N ALA A 260 -11.69 -4.32 12.60
CA ALA A 260 -11.13 -5.40 13.39
C ALA A 260 -9.92 -4.94 14.20
N SER A 261 -9.07 -4.07 13.63
CA SER A 261 -7.95 -3.45 14.34
C SER A 261 -8.41 -2.63 15.55
N GLN A 262 -9.53 -1.91 15.47
CA GLN A 262 -10.08 -1.16 16.61
C GLN A 262 -10.58 -2.07 17.74
N GLN A 263 -10.96 -3.31 17.41
CA GLN A 263 -11.41 -4.33 18.37
C GLN A 263 -10.27 -5.23 18.87
N GLY A 264 -9.03 -5.00 18.43
CA GLY A 264 -7.90 -5.90 18.73
C GLY A 264 -8.05 -7.29 18.09
N LYS A 265 -8.79 -7.37 16.98
CA LYS A 265 -9.13 -8.59 16.22
C LYS A 265 -8.57 -8.60 14.79
N TYR A 266 -7.57 -7.76 14.53
CA TYR A 266 -7.00 -7.61 13.19
C TYR A 266 -6.51 -8.96 12.62
N LEU A 267 -5.69 -9.70 13.38
CA LEU A 267 -5.11 -10.95 12.89
C LEU A 267 -6.16 -12.03 12.66
N GLU A 268 -7.15 -12.14 13.55
CA GLU A 268 -8.24 -13.10 13.37
C GLU A 268 -9.07 -12.78 12.12
N MET A 269 -9.32 -11.49 11.85
CA MET A 269 -10.01 -11.05 10.65
C MET A 269 -9.19 -11.29 9.39
N GLU A 270 -7.90 -10.94 9.41
CA GLU A 270 -7.01 -11.13 8.26
C GLU A 270 -6.89 -12.61 7.90
N HIS A 271 -6.67 -13.49 8.90
CA HIS A 271 -6.62 -14.94 8.67
C HIS A 271 -7.94 -15.49 8.12
N ALA A 272 -9.08 -15.07 8.69
CA ALA A 272 -10.39 -15.52 8.22
C ALA A 272 -10.67 -15.09 6.78
N MET A 273 -10.33 -13.85 6.43
CA MET A 273 -10.42 -13.35 5.05
C MET A 273 -9.47 -14.10 4.13
N ALA A 274 -8.22 -14.30 4.52
CA ALA A 274 -7.21 -14.99 3.72
C ALA A 274 -7.59 -16.44 3.43
N GLY A 275 -8.20 -17.14 4.40
CA GLY A 275 -8.72 -18.49 4.19
C GLY A 275 -9.76 -18.57 3.08
N ILE A 276 -10.69 -17.61 3.03
CA ILE A 276 -11.72 -17.56 1.98
C ILE A 276 -11.06 -17.13 0.66
N TYR A 277 -10.26 -16.07 0.71
CA TYR A 277 -9.58 -15.50 -0.45
C TYR A 277 -8.62 -16.48 -1.12
N CYS A 278 -8.07 -17.46 -0.41
CA CYS A 278 -7.16 -18.45 -0.97
C CYS A 278 -7.86 -19.78 -1.36
N ASN A 279 -9.19 -19.80 -1.45
CA ASN A 279 -9.98 -21.00 -1.77
C ASN A 279 -9.66 -22.21 -0.93
N ASN A 280 -9.28 -21.99 0.32
CA ASN A 280 -8.99 -23.09 1.20
C ASN A 280 -10.33 -23.69 1.70
N PRO A 281 -10.69 -24.93 1.32
CA PRO A 281 -11.86 -25.58 1.89
C PRO A 281 -11.51 -26.01 3.32
N PHE A 282 -11.63 -25.08 4.27
CA PHE A 282 -11.36 -25.17 5.70
C PHE A 282 -11.49 -26.59 6.31
N LYS A 283 -10.48 -27.42 6.14
CA LYS A 283 -10.33 -28.69 6.87
C LYS A 283 -9.45 -28.43 8.10
N GLY A 284 -9.87 -27.52 8.97
CA GLY A 284 -9.08 -27.12 10.15
C GLY A 284 -9.54 -25.83 10.81
N ASP A 285 -8.71 -25.34 11.73
CA ASP A 285 -8.90 -24.05 12.41
C ASP A 285 -8.87 -22.92 11.36
N PRO A 286 -9.95 -22.11 11.22
CA PRO A 286 -10.03 -21.03 10.24
C PRO A 286 -9.02 -19.91 10.48
N THR A 287 -8.29 -19.95 11.60
CA THR A 287 -7.23 -19.00 11.95
C THR A 287 -5.83 -19.51 11.59
N ILE A 288 -5.67 -20.66 10.96
CA ILE A 288 -4.35 -21.20 10.61
C ILE A 288 -4.32 -21.56 9.12
N LEU A 289 -3.60 -20.76 8.34
CA LEU A 289 -3.22 -21.10 6.98
C LEU A 289 -1.87 -21.81 6.99
N THR A 290 -1.76 -22.92 6.27
CA THR A 290 -0.48 -23.60 6.04
C THR A 290 0.35 -22.88 4.98
N ASP A 291 1.67 -23.06 5.02
CA ASP A 291 2.57 -22.45 4.02
C ASP A 291 2.18 -22.83 2.59
N VAL A 292 1.76 -24.09 2.38
CA VAL A 292 1.31 -24.60 1.07
C VAL A 292 0.07 -23.86 0.58
N GLU A 293 -0.86 -23.50 1.46
CA GLU A 293 -2.08 -22.77 1.10
C GLU A 293 -1.79 -21.30 0.78
N ILE A 294 -0.86 -20.68 1.50
CA ILE A 294 -0.42 -19.31 1.22
C ILE A 294 0.32 -19.26 -0.12
N ASP A 295 1.27 -20.17 -0.32
CA ASP A 295 2.03 -20.29 -1.56
C ASP A 295 1.15 -20.72 -2.74
N GLY A 296 0.08 -21.47 -2.50
CA GLY A 296 -0.92 -21.85 -3.49
C GLY A 296 -1.91 -20.73 -3.82
N CYS A 297 -2.09 -19.75 -2.94
CA CYS A 297 -3.16 -18.75 -3.04
C CYS A 297 -3.20 -18.03 -4.40
N TRP A 298 -2.04 -17.60 -4.90
CA TRP A 298 -1.94 -16.86 -6.17
C TRP A 298 -2.09 -17.72 -7.43
N THR A 299 -1.98 -19.05 -7.32
CA THR A 299 -2.12 -19.97 -8.46
C THR A 299 -3.44 -20.75 -8.45
N LEU A 300 -3.99 -21.00 -7.27
CA LEU A 300 -5.14 -21.88 -7.05
C LEU A 300 -6.43 -21.12 -6.71
N SER A 301 -6.33 -19.87 -6.25
CA SER A 301 -7.51 -19.09 -5.91
C SER A 301 -8.20 -18.50 -7.15
N ASP A 302 -9.51 -18.66 -7.24
CA ASP A 302 -10.38 -17.98 -8.19
C ASP A 302 -10.71 -16.53 -7.78
N HIS A 303 -10.39 -16.17 -6.53
CA HIS A 303 -10.43 -14.82 -5.98
C HIS A 303 -9.11 -14.07 -6.19
N TYR A 304 -8.02 -14.67 -6.68
CA TYR A 304 -6.79 -13.91 -6.87
C TYR A 304 -7.01 -12.72 -7.83
N GLY A 305 -6.83 -11.51 -7.30
CA GLY A 305 -7.11 -10.25 -8.01
C GLY A 305 -8.58 -9.85 -8.07
N LYS A 306 -9.46 -10.50 -7.30
CA LYS A 306 -10.87 -10.16 -7.15
C LYS A 306 -11.25 -10.01 -5.67
N PRO A 307 -12.03 -8.99 -5.30
CA PRO A 307 -12.48 -8.84 -3.93
C PRO A 307 -13.38 -10.01 -3.48
N LEU A 308 -13.43 -10.21 -2.17
CA LEU A 308 -14.45 -11.05 -1.54
C LEU A 308 -15.82 -10.37 -1.65
N SER A 309 -16.87 -11.15 -1.86
CA SER A 309 -18.25 -10.67 -1.78
C SER A 309 -18.62 -10.24 -0.36
N GLN A 310 -19.69 -9.45 -0.22
CA GLN A 310 -20.24 -9.08 1.10
C GLN A 310 -20.52 -10.32 1.97
N PHE A 311 -21.10 -11.37 1.39
CA PHE A 311 -21.42 -12.60 2.14
C PHE A 311 -20.16 -13.28 2.67
N GLU A 312 -19.12 -13.38 1.86
CA GLU A 312 -17.82 -13.94 2.29
C GLU A 312 -17.16 -13.10 3.38
N LEU A 313 -17.26 -11.79 3.26
CA LEU A 313 -16.78 -10.84 4.26
C LEU A 313 -17.55 -10.97 5.59
N ASP A 314 -18.87 -11.16 5.55
CA ASP A 314 -19.69 -11.42 6.74
C ASP A 314 -19.30 -12.75 7.40
N VAL A 315 -19.04 -13.79 6.60
CA VAL A 315 -18.54 -15.09 7.11
C VAL A 315 -17.16 -14.93 7.76
N ALA A 316 -16.25 -14.15 7.17
CA ALA A 316 -14.94 -13.86 7.76
C ALA A 316 -15.07 -13.11 9.09
N ALA A 317 -15.90 -12.06 9.13
CA ALA A 317 -16.18 -11.28 10.34
C ALA A 317 -16.73 -12.13 11.48
N GLN A 318 -17.69 -13.01 11.18
CA GLN A 318 -18.25 -13.95 12.15
C GLN A 318 -17.17 -14.89 12.71
N ARG A 319 -16.29 -15.41 11.85
CA ARG A 319 -15.20 -16.32 12.26
C ARG A 319 -14.13 -15.64 13.08
N ALA A 320 -13.83 -14.39 12.77
CA ALA A 320 -12.92 -13.56 13.55
C ALA A 320 -13.49 -13.16 14.92
N GLY A 321 -14.79 -13.44 15.16
CA GLY A 321 -15.46 -13.07 16.40
C GLY A 321 -15.65 -11.57 16.54
N LEU A 322 -15.86 -10.86 15.43
CA LEU A 322 -16.12 -9.41 15.48
C LEU A 322 -17.48 -9.13 16.14
N ASP A 323 -17.52 -8.10 16.97
CA ASP A 323 -18.78 -7.58 17.49
C ASP A 323 -19.55 -6.88 16.36
N VAL A 324 -20.71 -7.42 16.01
CA VAL A 324 -21.57 -6.93 14.93
C VAL A 324 -22.04 -5.49 15.17
N ASN A 325 -22.28 -5.10 16.42
CA ASN A 325 -22.70 -3.74 16.75
C ASN A 325 -21.52 -2.76 16.63
N ALA A 326 -20.35 -3.13 17.14
CA ALA A 326 -19.14 -2.33 16.97
C ALA A 326 -18.77 -2.20 15.48
N PHE A 327 -18.96 -3.25 14.69
CA PHE A 327 -18.77 -3.20 13.24
C PHE A 327 -19.75 -2.24 12.56
N LYS A 328 -21.04 -2.25 12.92
CA LYS A 328 -22.02 -1.28 12.38
C LYS A 328 -21.63 0.16 12.67
N GLU A 329 -21.16 0.45 13.88
CA GLU A 329 -20.67 1.77 14.26
C GLU A 329 -19.42 2.17 13.46
N CYS A 330 -18.46 1.27 13.32
CA CYS A 330 -17.27 1.50 12.50
C CYS A 330 -17.64 1.75 11.02
N TYR A 331 -18.56 0.95 10.47
CA TYR A 331 -19.05 1.10 9.11
C TYR A 331 -19.78 2.43 8.85
N ALA A 332 -20.51 2.92 9.86
CA ALA A 332 -21.14 4.24 9.79
C ALA A 332 -20.10 5.37 9.67
N ASN A 333 -18.89 5.17 10.20
CA ASN A 333 -17.77 6.11 10.16
C ASN A 333 -16.75 5.84 9.05
N ARG A 334 -17.07 4.98 8.06
CA ARG A 334 -16.11 4.53 7.04
C ARG A 334 -15.43 5.65 6.25
N GLU A 335 -16.15 6.72 5.93
CA GLU A 335 -15.58 7.86 5.18
C GLU A 335 -14.47 8.54 5.99
N VAL A 336 -14.70 8.76 7.28
CA VAL A 336 -13.70 9.32 8.20
C VAL A 336 -12.50 8.38 8.29
N LEU A 337 -12.73 7.07 8.41
CA LEU A 337 -11.64 6.08 8.49
C LEU A 337 -10.78 6.05 7.22
N TYR A 338 -11.40 6.05 6.04
CA TYR A 338 -10.65 6.11 4.78
C TYR A 338 -9.89 7.42 4.62
N ASN A 339 -10.52 8.56 4.93
CA ASN A 339 -9.86 9.86 4.84
C ASN A 339 -8.67 9.93 5.80
N ASN A 340 -8.82 9.41 7.02
CA ASN A 340 -7.73 9.35 7.99
C ASN A 340 -6.60 8.42 7.55
N ALA A 341 -6.92 7.24 7.00
CA ALA A 341 -5.93 6.30 6.50
C ALA A 341 -5.16 6.87 5.30
N ALA A 342 -5.87 7.46 4.33
CA ALA A 342 -5.28 8.12 3.18
C ALA A 342 -4.42 9.32 3.58
N GLN A 343 -4.90 10.16 4.51
CA GLN A 343 -4.15 11.30 5.03
C GLN A 343 -2.90 10.84 5.80
N SER A 344 -3.02 9.80 6.62
CA SER A 344 -1.89 9.19 7.34
C SER A 344 -0.83 8.64 6.38
N ALA A 345 -1.25 7.88 5.37
CA ALA A 345 -0.34 7.38 4.34
C ALA A 345 0.36 8.52 3.60
N LYS A 346 -0.37 9.60 3.26
CA LYS A 346 0.20 10.80 2.64
C LYS A 346 1.20 11.52 3.54
N ASP A 347 0.86 11.74 4.81
CA ASP A 347 1.73 12.45 5.77
C ASP A 347 3.00 11.66 6.10
N LEU A 348 2.91 10.34 6.03
CA LEU A 348 4.04 9.42 6.22
C LEU A 348 4.77 9.07 4.93
N ASP A 349 4.26 9.55 3.79
CA ASP A 349 4.83 9.33 2.48
C ASP A 349 4.82 7.89 1.98
N ILE A 350 3.77 7.18 2.36
CA ILE A 350 3.55 5.78 2.05
C ILE A 350 2.66 5.72 0.80
N GLY A 351 3.29 5.61 -0.36
CA GLY A 351 2.60 5.47 -1.65
C GLY A 351 2.43 4.04 -2.15
N ARG A 352 2.82 3.03 -1.36
CA ARG A 352 2.81 1.61 -1.73
C ARG A 352 2.38 0.71 -0.58
N THR A 353 1.95 -0.48 -0.94
CA THR A 353 1.56 -1.57 -0.03
C THR A 353 2.75 -2.27 0.62
N GLY A 354 2.49 -3.06 1.66
CA GLY A 354 3.50 -3.86 2.35
C GLY A 354 4.50 -3.03 3.18
N ILE A 355 4.08 -1.85 3.65
CA ILE A 355 4.91 -0.98 4.50
C ILE A 355 4.42 -1.04 5.94
N PHE A 356 5.34 -1.13 6.89
CA PHE A 356 5.05 -1.22 8.31
C PHE A 356 5.66 -0.03 9.04
N LEU A 357 4.88 0.67 9.85
CA LEU A 357 5.36 1.70 10.78
C LEU A 357 5.53 1.09 12.17
N ILE A 358 6.77 1.09 12.66
CA ILE A 358 7.18 0.45 13.91
C ILE A 358 7.37 1.53 14.98
N ASP A 359 6.66 1.38 16.10
CA ASP A 359 6.61 2.32 17.23
C ASP A 359 6.53 3.79 16.80
N CYS A 360 5.82 4.05 15.70
CA CYS A 360 5.62 5.39 15.14
C CYS A 360 6.90 6.12 14.76
N ARG A 361 7.99 5.37 14.57
CA ARG A 361 9.33 5.92 14.37
C ARG A 361 9.96 5.42 13.10
N GLU A 362 9.84 4.15 12.73
CA GLU A 362 10.54 3.65 11.53
C GLU A 362 9.58 2.96 10.58
N THR A 363 9.74 3.20 9.28
CA THR A 363 9.08 2.43 8.24
C THR A 363 9.95 1.27 7.78
N ALA A 364 9.36 0.09 7.60
CA ALA A 364 10.05 -1.11 7.12
C ALA A 364 9.18 -1.87 6.11
N MET A 365 9.82 -2.66 5.23
CA MET A 365 9.14 -3.76 4.54
C MET A 365 9.05 -4.98 5.46
N ILE A 366 8.19 -5.95 5.14
CA ILE A 366 8.04 -7.17 5.93
C ILE A 366 9.36 -7.89 6.18
N SER A 367 10.24 -7.95 5.17
CA SER A 367 11.56 -8.59 5.25
C SER A 367 12.52 -7.91 6.23
N GLY A 368 12.31 -6.62 6.53
CA GLY A 368 13.08 -5.85 7.51
C GLY A 368 12.37 -5.67 8.86
N LEU A 369 11.09 -6.03 8.96
CA LEU A 369 10.22 -5.72 10.10
C LEU A 369 10.77 -6.27 11.42
N LYS A 370 11.12 -7.57 11.45
CA LYS A 370 11.68 -8.23 12.64
C LYS A 370 12.96 -7.55 13.12
N GLY A 371 13.89 -7.28 12.22
CA GLY A 371 15.18 -6.65 12.55
C GLY A 371 15.02 -5.24 13.08
N ALA A 372 14.16 -4.44 12.43
CA ALA A 372 13.88 -3.07 12.87
C ALA A 372 13.21 -3.06 14.25
N LEU A 373 12.18 -3.87 14.47
CA LEU A 373 11.49 -3.96 15.76
C LEU A 373 12.44 -4.37 16.89
N CYS A 374 13.27 -5.40 16.68
CA CYS A 374 14.14 -5.92 17.72
C CYS A 374 15.28 -5.00 18.15
N LYS A 375 15.70 -4.08 17.26
CA LYS A 375 16.68 -3.05 17.62
C LYS A 375 16.01 -1.83 18.29
N MET A 376 14.75 -1.55 18.00
CA MET A 376 13.98 -0.52 18.70
C MET A 376 13.59 -0.94 20.12
N ASP A 377 13.20 -2.20 20.31
CA ASP A 377 12.81 -2.71 21.62
C ASP A 377 13.53 -4.04 21.91
N THR A 378 14.62 -3.93 22.68
CA THR A 378 15.41 -5.08 23.12
C THR A 378 14.73 -5.89 24.23
N GLY A 379 13.61 -5.40 24.79
CA GLY A 379 12.82 -6.07 25.82
C GLY A 379 11.90 -7.17 25.28
N ILE A 380 11.68 -7.23 23.97
CA ILE A 380 10.84 -8.25 23.33
C ILE A 380 11.55 -9.61 23.39
N LYS A 381 10.91 -10.60 24.01
CA LYS A 381 11.47 -11.96 24.19
C LYS A 381 11.73 -12.64 22.86
N ALA A 382 10.84 -12.47 21.89
CA ALA A 382 11.01 -13.00 20.54
C ALA A 382 12.31 -12.53 19.84
N CYS A 383 12.88 -11.39 20.24
CA CYS A 383 14.14 -10.87 19.70
C CYS A 383 15.38 -11.59 20.22
N SER A 384 15.28 -12.31 21.34
CA SER A 384 16.37 -13.12 21.87
C SER A 384 16.48 -14.49 21.21
N LYS A 385 15.49 -14.89 20.42
CA LYS A 385 15.56 -16.15 19.65
C LYS A 385 16.62 -15.97 18.56
N PRO A 386 17.62 -16.87 18.45
CA PRO A 386 18.55 -16.82 17.33
C PRO A 386 17.74 -16.82 16.04
N ALA A 387 18.13 -15.97 15.09
CA ALA A 387 17.53 -15.99 13.77
C ALA A 387 17.69 -17.42 13.25
N ILE A 388 16.58 -18.15 13.12
CA ILE A 388 16.57 -19.37 12.33
C ILE A 388 16.85 -18.86 10.93
N ASP A 389 18.06 -19.12 10.40
CA ASP A 389 18.49 -18.68 9.09
C ASP A 389 17.52 -19.23 8.03
N ALA A 390 16.44 -18.51 7.76
CA ALA A 390 15.47 -18.84 6.73
C ALA A 390 16.10 -18.84 5.33
N ASN A 391 17.25 -18.17 5.19
CA ASN A 391 18.06 -18.14 3.97
C ASN A 391 18.96 -19.37 3.78
N ALA A 392 19.09 -20.25 4.78
CA ALA A 392 19.85 -21.49 4.60
C ALA A 392 19.19 -22.46 3.59
N GLY A 393 17.92 -22.23 3.22
CA GLY A 393 17.17 -23.06 2.27
C GLY A 393 16.94 -22.47 0.87
N SER A 394 17.06 -21.14 0.65
CA SER A 394 16.72 -20.52 -0.65
C SER A 394 17.90 -20.34 -1.61
N ALA A 395 19.14 -20.42 -1.13
CA ALA A 395 20.33 -20.25 -1.97
C ALA A 395 20.60 -21.45 -2.93
N ALA A 396 19.83 -22.53 -2.86
CA ALA A 396 20.02 -23.73 -3.67
C ALA A 396 19.18 -23.79 -4.96
N ALA A 397 18.29 -22.82 -5.22
CA ALA A 397 17.35 -22.88 -6.34
C ALA A 397 17.74 -22.03 -7.58
N ASP A 398 18.66 -21.07 -7.45
CA ASP A 398 18.97 -20.10 -8.53
C ASP A 398 20.29 -20.39 -9.28
N SER A 399 20.93 -21.56 -9.09
CA SER A 399 22.18 -21.90 -9.78
C SER A 399 22.03 -22.75 -11.06
N ASN A 400 20.81 -22.88 -11.61
CA ASN A 400 20.56 -23.54 -12.89
C ASN A 400 19.71 -22.65 -13.81
N ALA A 401 20.35 -21.63 -14.39
CA ALA A 401 19.86 -20.88 -15.56
C ALA A 401 21.04 -20.41 -16.40
#